data_AF-A0AAE3J055-F1
#
_entry.id   AF-A0AAE3J055-F1
#
_cell.length_a   1.000
_cell.length_b   1.000
_cell.length_c   1.000
_cell.angle_alpha   90.00
_cell.angle_beta   90.00
_cell.angle_gamma   90.00
#
_symmetry.space_group_name_H-M   'P 1'
#
loop_
_entity.id
_entity.type
_entity.pdbx_description
1 polymer ?
#
loop_
_entity_poly.entity_id
_entity_poly.type
_entity_poly.pdbx_seq_one_letter_code
_entity_poly.pdbx_strand_id
1 'polypeptide(L)'
;MSQPKRKSLLGVWAYSIGATGLAVYFTFAAVQGDYGIFNRVQITAEAEALKAELAEISRQVAVMENKTRRLSDSYLDLDLLDEQARSVLGLIRSDEIVVR
;
A
#
# COMPACT_ATOMS: atom_id res chain seq x y z
N MET A 1 -59.12 44.07 -29.92
CA MET A 1 -59.06 42.79 -29.19
C MET A 1 -57.66 42.19 -29.32
N SER A 2 -56.91 42.11 -28.22
CA SER A 2 -55.55 41.56 -28.19
C SER A 2 -55.63 40.06 -27.87
N GLN A 3 -55.35 39.21 -28.86
CA GLN A 3 -55.34 37.75 -28.67
C GLN A 3 -54.16 37.34 -27.77
N PRO A 4 -54.36 36.50 -26.74
CA PRO A 4 -53.26 36.06 -25.89
C PRO A 4 -52.42 35.03 -26.65
N LYS A 5 -51.12 35.33 -26.83
CA LYS A 5 -50.15 34.35 -27.35
C LYS A 5 -50.07 33.18 -26.37
N ARG A 6 -50.63 32.03 -26.72
CA ARG A 6 -50.41 30.77 -26.01
C ARG A 6 -48.91 30.47 -26.06
N LYS A 7 -48.21 30.67 -24.93
CA LYS A 7 -46.80 30.27 -24.81
C LYS A 7 -46.71 28.77 -25.09
N SER A 8 -45.81 28.39 -25.98
CA SER A 8 -45.62 27.00 -26.42
C SER A 8 -45.22 26.11 -25.24
N LEU A 9 -46.18 25.35 -24.71
CA LEU A 9 -45.95 24.36 -23.65
C LEU A 9 -44.97 23.27 -24.11
N LEU A 10 -44.94 22.96 -25.41
CA LEU A 10 -44.04 21.97 -26.00
C LEU A 10 -42.55 22.31 -25.79
N GLY A 11 -42.18 23.60 -25.88
CA GLY A 11 -40.81 24.03 -25.63
C GLY A 11 -40.38 23.84 -24.18
N VAL A 12 -41.29 24.08 -23.23
CA VAL A 12 -41.04 23.88 -21.79
C VAL A 12 -40.88 22.40 -21.47
N TRP A 13 -41.70 21.54 -22.05
CA TRP A 13 -41.59 20.09 -21.87
C TRP A 13 -40.30 19.53 -22.49
N ALA A 14 -39.95 19.92 -23.71
CA ALA A 14 -38.71 19.50 -24.35
C ALA A 14 -37.48 19.93 -23.55
N TYR A 15 -37.46 21.17 -23.07
CA TYR A 15 -36.39 21.67 -22.19
C TYR A 15 -36.32 20.89 -20.88
N SER A 16 -37.45 20.67 -20.22
CA SER A 16 -37.49 19.97 -18.92
C SER A 16 -37.03 18.52 -19.03
N ILE A 17 -37.43 17.83 -20.09
CA ILE A 17 -36.99 16.45 -20.37
C ILE A 17 -35.48 16.42 -20.65
N GLY A 18 -34.98 17.34 -21.47
CA GLY A 18 -33.54 17.44 -21.75
C GLY A 18 -32.72 17.73 -20.50
N ALA A 19 -33.15 18.71 -19.69
CA ALA A 19 -32.49 19.07 -18.43
C ALA A 19 -32.49 17.90 -17.43
N THR A 20 -33.63 17.20 -17.30
CA THR A 20 -33.73 16.03 -16.41
C THR A 20 -32.84 14.89 -16.89
N GLY A 21 -32.82 14.60 -18.20
CA GLY A 21 -31.95 13.57 -18.77
C GLY A 21 -30.46 13.84 -18.54
N LEU A 22 -30.03 15.10 -18.71
CA LEU A 22 -28.67 15.51 -18.41
C LEU A 22 -28.35 15.38 -16.92
N ALA A 23 -29.26 15.81 -16.03
CA ALA A 23 -29.07 15.69 -14.58
C ALA A 23 -28.92 14.22 -14.14
N VAL A 24 -29.73 13.32 -14.69
CA VAL A 24 -29.62 11.88 -14.43
C VAL A 24 -28.29 11.32 -14.94
N TYR A 25 -27.90 11.66 -16.18
CA TYR A 25 -26.63 11.21 -16.76
C TYR A 25 -25.44 11.66 -15.91
N PHE A 26 -25.38 12.93 -15.53
CA PHE A 26 -24.28 13.44 -14.71
C PHE A 26 -24.27 12.84 -13.30
N THR A 27 -25.44 12.62 -12.68
CA THR A 27 -25.54 11.94 -11.38
C THR A 27 -25.02 10.52 -11.48
N PHE A 28 -25.42 9.78 -12.53
CA PHE A 28 -24.96 8.43 -12.79
C PHE A 28 -23.45 8.38 -13.05
N ALA A 29 -22.92 9.27 -13.89
CA ALA A 29 -21.50 9.36 -14.20
C ALA A 29 -20.65 9.78 -12.98
N ALA A 30 -21.17 10.63 -12.09
CA ALA A 30 -20.49 10.99 -10.83
C ALA A 30 -20.45 9.84 -9.82
N VAL A 31 -21.39 8.90 -9.90
CA VAL A 31 -21.45 7.71 -9.04
C VAL A 31 -20.63 6.57 -9.62
N GLN A 32 -20.76 6.26 -10.91
CA GLN A 32 -20.14 5.07 -11.54
C GLN A 32 -18.90 5.35 -12.39
N GLY A 33 -18.60 6.61 -12.71
CA GLY A 33 -17.46 6.94 -13.56
C GLY A 33 -16.11 6.76 -12.85
N ASP A 34 -15.04 6.69 -13.63
CA ASP A 34 -13.65 6.57 -13.14
C ASP A 34 -13.23 7.72 -12.19
N TYR A 35 -13.91 8.86 -12.26
CA TYR A 35 -13.71 10.01 -11.34
C TYR A 35 -14.77 10.10 -10.24
N GLY A 36 -15.63 9.09 -10.13
CA GLY A 36 -16.67 9.02 -9.11
C GLY A 36 -16.10 8.76 -7.72
N ILE A 37 -16.92 9.02 -6.70
CA ILE A 37 -16.52 8.94 -5.28
C ILE A 37 -15.92 7.57 -4.93
N PHE A 38 -16.38 6.50 -5.59
CA PHE A 38 -15.95 5.12 -5.33
C PHE A 38 -14.50 4.83 -5.75
N ASN A 39 -14.02 5.39 -6.86
CA ASN A 39 -12.63 5.14 -7.30
C ASN A 39 -11.62 5.68 -6.28
N ARG A 40 -11.92 6.83 -5.68
CA ARG A 40 -11.05 7.40 -4.65
C ARG A 40 -10.97 6.52 -3.41
N VAL A 41 -12.07 5.91 -3.00
CA VAL A 41 -12.11 4.99 -1.85
C VAL A 41 -11.28 3.73 -2.14
N GLN A 42 -11.45 3.14 -3.34
CA GLN A 42 -10.71 1.95 -3.75
C GLN A 42 -9.21 2.21 -3.82
N ILE A 43 -8.80 3.30 -4.48
CA ILE A 43 -7.39 3.68 -4.59
C ILE A 43 -6.78 3.94 -3.20
N THR A 44 -7.51 4.60 -2.30
CA THR A 44 -6.99 4.84 -0.95
C THR A 44 -6.83 3.55 -0.14
N ALA A 45 -7.78 2.61 -0.26
CA ALA A 45 -7.71 1.33 0.42
C ALA A 45 -6.54 0.47 -0.10
N GLU A 46 -6.35 0.44 -1.42
CA GLU A 46 -5.23 -0.27 -2.05
C GLU A 46 -3.89 0.36 -1.67
N ALA A 47 -3.80 1.69 -1.66
CA ALA A 47 -2.61 2.41 -1.20
C ALA A 47 -2.29 2.14 0.28
N GLU A 48 -3.30 1.99 1.13
CA GLU A 48 -3.11 1.64 2.54
C GLU A 48 -2.61 0.20 2.71
N ALA A 49 -3.17 -0.75 1.94
CA ALA A 49 -2.70 -2.14 1.93
C ALA A 49 -1.25 -2.25 1.47
N LEU A 50 -0.88 -1.59 0.36
CA LEU A 50 0.49 -1.57 -0.16
C LEU A 50 1.48 -0.94 0.83
N LYS A 51 1.07 0.10 1.57
CA LYS A 51 1.91 0.69 2.62
C LYS A 51 2.17 -0.27 3.77
N ALA A 52 1.16 -1.05 4.17
CA ALA A 52 1.32 -2.06 5.21
C ALA A 52 2.28 -3.18 4.77
N GLU A 53 2.17 -3.63 3.51
CA GLU A 53 3.08 -4.62 2.93
C GLU A 53 4.51 -4.08 2.83
N LEU A 54 4.68 -2.85 2.35
CA LEU A 54 5.99 -2.20 2.30
C LEU A 54 6.62 -2.11 3.69
N ALA A 55 5.84 -1.74 4.71
CA ALA A 55 6.35 -1.65 6.08
C ALA A 55 6.82 -3.01 6.62
N GLU A 56 6.10 -4.09 6.28
CA GLU A 56 6.50 -5.45 6.66
C GLU A 56 7.80 -5.87 5.96
N ILE A 57 7.87 -5.72 4.64
CA ILE A 57 9.09 -6.05 3.87
C ILE A 57 10.27 -5.21 4.35
N SER A 58 10.07 -3.92 4.63
CA SER A 58 11.12 -3.02 5.13
C SER A 58 11.65 -3.49 6.49
N ARG A 59 10.78 -4.00 7.37
CA ARG A 59 11.23 -4.61 8.63
C ARG A 59 12.09 -5.84 8.37
N GLN A 60 11.69 -6.70 7.44
CA GLN A 60 12.45 -7.90 7.11
C GLN A 60 13.83 -7.55 6.53
N VAL A 61 13.89 -6.56 5.62
CA VAL A 61 15.14 -6.04 5.08
C VAL A 61 16.03 -5.52 6.20
N ALA A 62 15.52 -4.69 7.12
CA ALA A 62 16.31 -4.18 8.23
C ALA A 62 16.87 -5.29 9.14
N VAL A 63 16.10 -6.36 9.37
CA VAL A 63 16.57 -7.54 10.12
C VAL A 63 17.68 -8.27 9.37
N MET A 64 17.52 -8.48 8.06
CA MET A 64 18.52 -9.15 7.23
C MET A 64 19.79 -8.32 7.10
N GLU A 65 19.68 -7.01 6.90
CA GLU A 65 20.82 -6.08 6.90
C GLU A 65 21.57 -6.11 8.23
N ASN A 66 20.86 -6.16 9.37
CA ASN A 66 21.50 -6.28 10.67
C ASN A 66 22.28 -7.60 10.81
N LYS A 67 21.68 -8.73 10.38
CA LYS A 67 22.35 -10.03 10.38
C LYS A 67 23.59 -10.02 9.49
N THR A 68 23.46 -9.52 8.25
CA THR A 68 24.58 -9.38 7.31
C THR A 68 25.68 -8.49 7.89
N ARG A 69 25.33 -7.36 8.52
CA ARG A 69 26.31 -6.48 9.17
C ARG A 69 27.07 -7.18 10.29
N ARG A 70 26.36 -7.96 11.12
CA ARG A 70 26.96 -8.75 12.21
C ARG A 70 27.81 -9.92 11.73
N LEU A 71 27.60 -10.37 10.50
CA LEU A 71 28.40 -11.39 9.84
C LEU A 71 29.50 -10.81 8.93
N SER A 72 29.52 -9.49 8.71
CA SER A 72 30.52 -8.84 7.86
C SER A 72 31.83 -8.62 8.60
N ASP A 73 32.95 -8.84 7.91
CA ASP A 73 34.34 -8.77 8.43
C ASP A 73 34.68 -7.54 9.29
N SER A 74 33.97 -6.42 9.15
CA SER A 74 34.20 -5.21 9.95
C SER A 74 33.59 -5.23 11.36
N TYR A 75 32.69 -6.19 11.63
CA TYR A 75 32.07 -6.47 12.94
C TYR A 75 32.13 -7.97 13.29
N LEU A 76 32.89 -8.74 12.52
CA LEU A 76 33.11 -10.16 12.68
C LEU A 76 34.08 -10.35 13.84
N ASP A 77 33.52 -10.57 15.02
CA ASP A 77 34.29 -10.89 16.21
C ASP A 77 34.93 -12.27 15.99
N LEU A 78 36.24 -12.28 15.70
CA LEU A 78 37.02 -13.50 15.50
C LEU A 78 36.92 -14.42 16.71
N ASP A 79 36.67 -13.87 17.91
CA ASP A 79 36.45 -14.66 19.13
C ASP A 79 35.12 -15.42 19.09
N LEU A 80 34.05 -14.83 18.53
CA LEU A 80 32.76 -15.51 18.36
C LEU A 80 32.81 -16.59 17.27
N LEU A 81 33.64 -16.40 16.23
CA LEU A 81 33.91 -17.42 15.22
C LEU A 81 34.70 -18.59 15.81
N ASP A 82 35.71 -18.31 16.65
CA ASP A 82 36.50 -19.33 17.33
C ASP A 82 35.64 -20.10 18.35
N GLU A 83 34.76 -19.41 19.10
CA GLU A 83 33.75 -20.04 19.98
C GLU A 83 32.79 -20.94 19.21
N GLN A 84 32.21 -20.48 18.09
CA GLN A 84 31.31 -21.32 17.28
C GLN A 84 32.05 -22.47 16.59
N ALA A 85 33.30 -22.26 16.17
CA ALA A 85 34.14 -23.33 15.66
C ALA A 85 34.44 -24.37 16.74
N ARG A 86 34.72 -23.95 17.98
CA ARG A 86 34.92 -24.84 19.13
C ARG A 86 33.65 -25.62 19.49
N SER A 87 32.51 -24.94 19.50
CA SER A 87 31.19 -25.52 19.80
C SER A 87 30.73 -26.54 18.75
N VAL A 88 30.87 -26.22 17.47
CA VAL A 88 30.33 -27.04 16.36
C VAL A 88 31.32 -28.10 15.90
N LEU A 89 32.62 -27.79 15.83
CA LEU A 89 33.65 -28.73 15.37
C LEU A 89 34.33 -29.48 16.51
N GLY A 90 34.03 -29.17 17.77
CA GLY A 90 34.61 -29.86 18.93
C GLY A 90 36.14 -29.70 19.02
N LEU A 91 36.70 -28.64 18.42
CA LEU A 91 38.14 -28.35 18.45
C LEU A 91 38.56 -27.79 19.82
N ILE A 92 38.43 -28.60 20.86
CA ILE A 92 39.23 -28.41 22.07
C ILE A 92 40.67 -28.72 21.67
N ARG A 93 41.55 -27.72 21.78
CA ARG A 93 42.99 -27.93 21.70
C ARG A 93 43.35 -28.91 22.83
N SER A 94 44.09 -29.96 22.53
CA SER A 94 44.33 -31.12 23.40
C SER A 94 45.10 -30.82 24.70
N ASP A 95 45.28 -29.54 25.06
CA ASP A 95 46.13 -29.03 26.12
C ASP A 95 45.44 -28.10 27.12
N GLU A 96 44.11 -27.93 27.09
CA GLU A 96 43.38 -27.17 28.13
C GLU A 96 42.80 -28.06 29.24
N ILE A 97 43.23 -27.80 30.48
CA ILE A 97 42.79 -28.48 31.70
C ILE A 97 41.74 -27.62 32.40
N VAL A 98 40.50 -28.11 32.50
CA VAL A 98 39.44 -27.49 33.30
C VAL A 98 39.71 -27.77 34.79
N VAL A 99 40.05 -26.73 35.55
CA VAL A 99 40.10 -26.80 37.02
C VAL A 99 38.70 -26.52 37.56
N ARG A 100 38.20 -27.45 38.37
CA ARG A 100 36.86 -27.46 38.99
C ARG A 100 36.71 -26.46 40.13
#